data_AF-B7UQ03-F1
#
_entry.id   AF-B7UQ03-F1
#
_cell.length_a   1.000
_cell.length_b   1.000
_cell.length_c   1.000
_cell.angle_alpha   90.00
_cell.angle_beta   90.00
_cell.angle_gamma   90.00
#
_symmetry.space_group_name_H-M   'P 1'
#
loop_
_entity.id
_entity.type
_entity.pdbx_description
1 polymer ?
#
loop_
_entity_poly.entity_id
_entity_poly.type
_entity_poly.pdbx_seq_one_letter_code
_entity_poly.pdbx_strand_id
1 'polypeptide(L)'
;MRKKSFGRCPFDFDEDVKKIAAINKYIHAKFERHKNKIDNLKGVEQKLMVLHYFNVLNELSNQAIFSLSTGAFSASEVLTRVIMEQAANQFYIAIDDGKNAQALLKGSKKLVHSNGKRWLECLKSKEMTNPAADERIRIGKELTDMFNRLWPNTPEYPGTKKLFEVIGWETHYHAYYVPLCDSIHTFSDDMANIVSLYNAIQSDKTTAIELTLAVKQENKRLAIYNVVIAIGLRCEALVNVFNSLGYRDIITEMAPTIDAVNQIIIRYDDFEHSRIFYCQ
;
A
#
# COMPACT_ATOMS: atom_id res chain seq x y z
N MET A 1 30.08 -16.98 -30.83
CA MET A 1 29.81 -17.75 -29.58
C MET A 1 28.35 -18.18 -29.56
N ARG A 2 28.07 -19.39 -29.05
CA ARG A 2 26.82 -20.15 -29.20
C ARG A 2 25.57 -19.35 -28.76
N LYS A 3 24.60 -19.20 -29.67
CA LYS A 3 23.18 -18.94 -29.35
C LYS A 3 22.67 -20.14 -28.54
N LYS A 4 22.78 -20.11 -27.22
CA LYS A 4 21.98 -20.98 -26.36
C LYS A 4 20.53 -20.54 -26.55
N SER A 5 19.62 -21.49 -26.72
CA SER A 5 18.18 -21.27 -26.67
C SER A 5 17.85 -20.69 -25.29
N PHE A 6 17.73 -19.36 -25.19
CA PHE A 6 17.36 -18.69 -23.96
C PHE A 6 15.90 -19.04 -23.68
N GLY A 7 15.64 -19.67 -22.52
CA GLY A 7 14.30 -20.07 -22.10
C GLY A 7 13.36 -18.87 -21.94
N ARG A 8 12.04 -19.14 -21.93
CA ARG A 8 10.96 -18.17 -21.73
C ARG A 8 11.29 -17.18 -20.58
N CYS A 9 10.83 -15.93 -20.74
CA CYS A 9 10.82 -14.95 -19.66
C CYS A 9 10.20 -15.59 -18.40
N PRO A 10 10.84 -15.46 -17.22
CA PRO A 10 10.37 -16.14 -16.00
C PRO A 10 9.07 -15.55 -15.43
N PHE A 11 8.66 -14.37 -15.90
CA PHE A 11 7.36 -13.77 -15.59
C PHE A 11 6.55 -13.59 -16.88
N ASP A 12 5.24 -13.81 -16.77
CA ASP A 12 4.29 -13.56 -17.85
C ASP A 12 3.41 -12.41 -17.37
N PHE A 13 3.69 -11.21 -17.89
CA PHE A 13 3.05 -9.99 -17.40
C PHE A 13 1.52 -10.10 -17.42
N ASP A 14 0.96 -10.55 -18.54
CA ASP A 14 -0.49 -10.64 -18.70
C ASP A 14 -1.10 -11.75 -17.84
N GLU A 15 -0.44 -12.90 -17.75
CA GLU A 15 -0.88 -14.01 -16.90
C GLU A 15 -0.83 -13.63 -15.41
N ASP A 16 0.24 -12.94 -14.99
CA ASP A 16 0.47 -12.56 -13.61
C ASP A 16 -0.49 -11.45 -13.16
N VAL A 17 -0.75 -10.46 -14.02
CA VAL A 17 -1.81 -9.47 -13.78
C VAL A 17 -3.18 -10.14 -13.64
N LYS A 18 -3.51 -11.12 -14.50
CA LYS A 18 -4.77 -11.88 -14.40
C LYS A 18 -4.85 -12.68 -13.10
N LYS A 19 -3.76 -13.32 -12.69
CA LYS A 19 -3.69 -14.07 -11.42
C LYS A 19 -3.89 -13.16 -10.22
N ILE A 20 -3.20 -12.01 -10.19
CA ILE A 20 -3.33 -11.00 -9.12
C ILE A 20 -4.77 -10.48 -9.06
N ALA A 21 -5.40 -10.19 -10.20
CA ALA A 21 -6.80 -9.78 -10.25
C ALA A 21 -7.75 -10.85 -9.69
N ALA A 22 -7.52 -12.13 -10.01
CA ALA A 22 -8.29 -13.25 -9.47
C ALA A 22 -8.13 -13.38 -7.96
N ILE A 23 -6.89 -13.29 -7.46
CA ILE A 23 -6.57 -13.30 -6.02
C ILE A 23 -7.29 -12.16 -5.30
N ASN A 24 -7.19 -10.94 -5.83
CA ASN A 24 -7.84 -9.75 -5.29
C ASN A 24 -9.36 -9.92 -5.17
N LYS A 25 -9.98 -10.44 -6.23
CA LYS A 25 -11.42 -10.74 -6.26
C LYS A 25 -11.80 -11.81 -5.23
N TYR A 26 -10.97 -12.84 -5.07
CA TYR A 26 -11.20 -13.89 -4.08
C TYR A 26 -11.10 -13.36 -2.64
N ILE A 27 -10.09 -12.55 -2.32
CA ILE A 27 -9.94 -11.89 -1.01
C ILE A 27 -11.21 -11.10 -0.67
N HIS A 28 -11.72 -10.30 -1.62
CA HIS A 28 -12.93 -9.53 -1.42
C HIS A 28 -14.18 -10.41 -1.27
N ALA A 29 -14.33 -11.45 -2.08
CA ALA A 29 -15.44 -12.40 -1.95
C ALA A 29 -15.45 -13.12 -0.59
N LYS A 30 -14.27 -13.44 -0.05
CA LYS A 30 -14.13 -14.03 1.28
C LYS A 30 -14.48 -13.06 2.39
N PHE A 31 -14.08 -11.80 2.28
CA PHE A 31 -14.57 -10.75 3.15
C PHE A 31 -16.11 -10.68 3.13
N GLU A 32 -16.73 -10.55 1.95
CA GLU A 32 -18.19 -10.42 1.83
C GLU A 32 -18.95 -11.59 2.45
N ARG A 33 -18.42 -12.82 2.31
CA ARG A 33 -18.98 -14.03 2.91
C ARG A 33 -18.97 -14.00 4.43
N HIS A 34 -17.94 -13.41 5.03
CA HIS A 34 -17.68 -13.46 6.48
C HIS A 34 -17.89 -12.11 7.17
N LYS A 35 -18.32 -11.06 6.47
CA LYS A 35 -18.40 -9.69 7.01
C LYS A 35 -19.32 -9.54 8.22
N ASN A 36 -20.34 -10.39 8.35
CA ASN A 36 -21.22 -10.42 9.52
C ASN A 36 -20.47 -10.83 10.80
N LYS A 37 -19.39 -11.61 10.69
CA LYS A 37 -18.55 -11.98 11.84
C LYS A 37 -17.87 -10.76 12.48
N ILE A 38 -17.72 -9.65 11.74
CA ILE A 38 -17.16 -8.39 12.23
C ILE A 38 -18.08 -7.71 13.24
N ASP A 39 -19.37 -8.07 13.27
CA ASP A 39 -20.30 -7.59 14.30
C ASP A 39 -19.89 -8.00 15.72
N ASN A 40 -18.98 -8.97 15.87
CA ASN A 40 -18.44 -9.41 17.16
C ASN A 40 -17.27 -8.56 17.68
N LEU A 41 -16.81 -7.55 16.93
CA LEU A 41 -15.85 -6.57 17.46
C LEU A 41 -16.50 -5.76 18.59
N LYS A 42 -15.79 -5.59 19.70
CA LYS A 42 -16.32 -4.90 20.90
C LYS A 42 -16.50 -3.40 20.69
N GLY A 43 -15.59 -2.76 19.95
CA GLY A 43 -15.60 -1.31 19.73
C GLY A 43 -16.44 -0.92 18.51
N VAL A 44 -17.37 0.02 18.66
CA VAL A 44 -18.17 0.54 17.53
C VAL A 44 -17.26 1.25 16.52
N GLU A 45 -16.30 2.04 16.99
CA GLU A 45 -15.33 2.74 16.12
C GLU A 45 -14.49 1.74 15.35
N GLN A 46 -13.99 0.71 16.05
CA GLN A 46 -13.21 -0.38 15.47
C GLN A 46 -13.97 -1.08 14.35
N LYS A 47 -15.22 -1.48 14.64
CA LYS A 47 -16.11 -2.13 13.67
C LYS A 47 -16.32 -1.29 12.42
N LEU A 48 -16.71 -0.03 12.58
CA LEU A 48 -16.99 0.87 11.46
C LEU A 48 -15.73 1.11 10.62
N MET A 49 -14.58 1.30 11.25
CA MET A 49 -13.31 1.52 10.56
C MET A 49 -12.82 0.28 9.83
N VAL A 50 -12.86 -0.90 10.46
CA VAL A 50 -12.47 -2.16 9.81
C VAL A 50 -13.31 -2.43 8.56
N LEU A 51 -14.64 -2.26 8.64
CA LEU A 51 -15.55 -2.39 7.49
C LEU A 51 -15.23 -1.38 6.39
N HIS A 52 -14.97 -0.13 6.75
CA HIS A 52 -14.60 0.91 5.79
C HIS A 52 -13.28 0.59 5.08
N TYR A 53 -12.27 0.15 5.84
CA TYR A 53 -10.96 -0.24 5.29
C TYR A 53 -11.07 -1.38 4.28
N PHE A 54 -11.97 -2.35 4.47
CA PHE A 54 -12.15 -3.42 3.48
C PHE A 54 -12.61 -2.89 2.11
N ASN A 55 -13.51 -1.92 2.11
CA ASN A 55 -14.00 -1.29 0.88
C ASN A 55 -12.92 -0.44 0.22
N VAL A 56 -12.25 0.40 1.01
CA VAL A 56 -11.16 1.26 0.53
C VAL A 56 -10.01 0.42 -0.04
N LEU A 57 -9.56 -0.61 0.68
CA LEU A 57 -8.51 -1.50 0.21
C LEU A 57 -8.91 -2.24 -1.07
N ASN A 58 -10.18 -2.63 -1.21
CA ASN A 58 -10.68 -3.24 -2.44
C ASN A 58 -10.64 -2.27 -3.62
N GLU A 59 -11.10 -1.05 -3.43
CA GLU A 59 -11.07 0.01 -4.44
C GLU A 59 -9.63 0.32 -4.87
N LEU A 60 -8.75 0.61 -3.92
CA LEU A 60 -7.35 0.91 -4.19
C LEU A 60 -6.65 -0.25 -4.90
N SER A 61 -6.90 -1.49 -4.46
CA SER A 61 -6.32 -2.68 -5.10
C SER A 61 -6.80 -2.85 -6.54
N ASN A 62 -8.10 -2.66 -6.81
CA ASN A 62 -8.64 -2.70 -8.17
C ASN A 62 -8.00 -1.62 -9.06
N GLN A 63 -7.80 -0.42 -8.53
CA GLN A 63 -7.14 0.65 -9.27
C GLN A 63 -5.66 0.34 -9.53
N ALA A 64 -4.93 -0.19 -8.55
CA ALA A 64 -3.52 -0.57 -8.72
C ALA A 64 -3.35 -1.64 -9.81
N ILE A 65 -4.24 -2.64 -9.81
CA ILE A 65 -4.28 -3.72 -10.81
C ILE A 65 -4.69 -3.18 -12.18
N PHE A 66 -5.65 -2.26 -12.24
CA PHE A 66 -6.05 -1.62 -13.49
C PHE A 66 -4.90 -0.79 -14.09
N SER A 67 -4.25 0.03 -13.28
CA SER A 67 -3.04 0.78 -13.66
C SER A 67 -1.94 -0.15 -14.17
N LEU A 68 -1.72 -1.27 -13.49
CA LEU A 68 -0.78 -2.30 -13.94
C LEU A 68 -1.18 -2.84 -15.32
N SER A 69 -2.43 -3.28 -15.49
CA SER A 69 -2.93 -3.85 -16.76
C SER A 69 -2.89 -2.90 -17.97
N THR A 70 -2.85 -1.59 -17.72
CA THR A 70 -2.81 -0.55 -18.75
C THR A 70 -1.43 0.05 -18.96
N GLY A 71 -0.41 -0.46 -18.25
CA GLY A 71 0.97 0.02 -18.34
C GLY A 71 1.25 1.32 -17.57
N ALA A 72 0.33 1.78 -16.72
CA ALA A 72 0.50 2.95 -15.86
C ALA A 72 1.27 2.60 -14.56
N PHE A 73 2.53 2.19 -14.70
CA PHE A 73 3.33 1.63 -13.59
C PHE A 73 3.56 2.61 -12.44
N SER A 74 3.88 3.88 -12.72
CA SER A 74 4.07 4.89 -11.67
C SER A 74 2.81 5.10 -10.81
N ALA A 75 1.62 5.06 -11.43
CA ALA A 75 0.35 5.13 -10.69
C ALA A 75 0.12 3.85 -9.86
N SER A 76 0.49 2.70 -10.40
CA SER A 76 0.41 1.42 -9.69
C SER A 76 1.31 1.39 -8.45
N GLU A 77 2.53 1.92 -8.53
CA GLU A 77 3.45 2.03 -7.39
C GLU A 77 2.95 2.97 -6.29
N VAL A 78 2.44 4.15 -6.67
CA VAL A 78 1.79 5.08 -5.75
C VAL A 78 0.69 4.38 -4.97
N LEU A 79 -0.21 3.71 -5.69
CA LEU A 79 -1.33 3.00 -5.09
C LEU A 79 -0.86 1.83 -4.22
N THR A 80 0.18 1.12 -4.63
CA THR A 80 0.78 0.03 -3.85
C THR A 80 1.19 0.51 -2.48
N ARG A 81 1.95 1.62 -2.38
CA ARG A 81 2.38 2.14 -1.08
C ARG A 81 1.20 2.54 -0.20
N VAL A 82 0.16 3.14 -0.79
CA VAL A 82 -1.06 3.50 -0.07
C VAL A 82 -1.77 2.24 0.45
N ILE A 83 -1.89 1.18 -0.36
CA ILE A 83 -2.50 -0.10 0.04
C ILE A 83 -1.74 -0.70 1.22
N MET A 84 -0.41 -0.73 1.19
CA MET A 84 0.40 -1.26 2.30
C MET A 84 0.13 -0.51 3.60
N GLU A 85 0.09 0.82 3.57
CA GLU A 85 -0.18 1.63 4.76
C GLU A 85 -1.61 1.46 5.27
N GLN A 86 -2.60 1.38 4.37
CA GLN A 86 -3.99 1.18 4.78
C GLN A 86 -4.24 -0.24 5.30
N ALA A 87 -3.54 -1.25 4.76
CA ALA A 87 -3.59 -2.62 5.28
C ALA A 87 -2.96 -2.70 6.68
N ALA A 88 -1.83 -2.04 6.89
CA ALA A 88 -1.20 -1.93 8.20
C ALA A 88 -2.11 -1.23 9.22
N ASN A 89 -2.77 -0.13 8.83
CA ASN A 89 -3.77 0.54 9.67
C ASN A 89 -4.95 -0.36 10.02
N GLN A 90 -5.50 -1.09 9.04
CA GLN A 90 -6.60 -2.02 9.28
C GLN A 90 -6.20 -3.10 10.29
N PHE A 91 -5.01 -3.68 10.13
CA PHE A 91 -4.50 -4.70 11.03
C PHE A 91 -4.30 -4.12 12.45
N TYR A 92 -3.65 -2.96 12.58
CA TYR A 92 -3.46 -2.28 13.86
C TYR A 92 -4.77 -1.97 14.58
N ILE A 93 -5.81 -1.57 13.86
CA ILE A 93 -7.12 -1.34 14.46
C ILE A 93 -7.74 -2.64 14.97
N ALA A 94 -7.46 -3.77 14.34
CA ALA A 94 -8.09 -5.05 14.65
C ALA A 94 -7.47 -5.81 15.82
N ILE A 95 -6.26 -5.46 16.27
CA ILE A 95 -5.52 -6.21 17.31
C ILE A 95 -5.88 -5.84 18.75
N ASP A 96 -6.76 -4.87 18.98
CA ASP A 96 -7.16 -4.44 20.32
C ASP A 96 -8.68 -4.34 20.50
N ASP A 97 -9.14 -3.87 21.66
CA ASP A 97 -10.57 -3.66 21.96
C ASP A 97 -11.08 -2.27 21.52
N GLY A 98 -10.47 -1.67 20.48
CA GLY A 98 -10.90 -0.42 19.84
C GLY A 98 -10.16 0.85 20.28
N LYS A 99 -9.18 0.78 21.19
CA LYS A 99 -8.36 1.96 21.54
C LYS A 99 -7.50 2.40 20.36
N ASN A 100 -7.04 1.47 19.53
CA ASN A 100 -6.25 1.75 18.34
C ASN A 100 -7.06 2.52 17.29
N ALA A 101 -8.35 2.16 17.12
CA ALA A 101 -9.29 2.91 16.30
C ALA A 101 -9.43 4.37 16.79
N GLN A 102 -9.67 4.53 18.09
CA GLN A 102 -9.81 5.83 18.74
C GLN A 102 -8.53 6.67 18.62
N ALA A 103 -7.36 6.04 18.79
CA ALA A 103 -6.06 6.70 18.66
C ALA A 103 -5.85 7.27 17.26
N LEU A 104 -6.19 6.50 16.22
CA LEU A 104 -6.10 6.96 14.83
C LEU A 104 -7.09 8.10 14.55
N LEU A 105 -8.35 8.00 14.99
CA LEU A 105 -9.35 9.06 14.82
C LEU A 105 -8.92 10.37 15.50
N LYS A 106 -8.43 10.28 16.74
CA LYS A 106 -7.91 11.41 17.50
C LYS A 106 -6.68 12.02 16.83
N GLY A 107 -5.73 11.20 16.39
CA GLY A 107 -4.55 11.64 15.65
C GLY A 107 -4.91 12.36 14.35
N SER A 108 -5.87 11.83 13.59
CA SER A 108 -6.37 12.42 12.35
C SER A 108 -6.92 13.83 12.56
N LYS A 109 -7.77 14.04 13.58
CA LYS A 109 -8.37 15.37 13.84
C LYS A 109 -7.39 16.38 14.44
N LYS A 110 -6.44 15.91 15.26
CA LYS A 110 -5.28 16.73 15.68
C LYS A 110 -4.51 17.24 14.45
N LEU A 111 -4.26 16.37 13.47
CA LEU A 111 -3.54 16.74 12.24
C LEU A 111 -4.33 17.76 11.42
N VAL A 112 -5.64 17.55 11.22
CA VAL A 112 -6.53 18.50 10.51
C VAL A 112 -6.47 19.90 11.14
N HIS A 113 -6.55 19.98 12.47
CA HIS A 113 -6.45 21.23 13.21
C HIS A 113 -5.07 21.90 13.02
N SER A 114 -3.99 21.14 13.18
CA SER A 114 -2.62 21.66 13.04
C SER A 114 -2.30 22.17 11.63
N ASN A 115 -2.74 21.44 10.60
CA ASN A 115 -2.58 21.84 9.20
C ASN A 115 -3.45 23.04 8.85
N GLY A 116 -4.67 23.14 9.41
CA GLY A 116 -5.50 24.33 9.27
C GLY A 116 -4.83 25.59 9.83
N LYS A 117 -4.21 25.50 11.01
CA LYS A 117 -3.45 26.62 11.60
C LYS A 117 -2.29 27.07 10.72
N ARG A 118 -1.46 26.12 10.26
CA ARG A 118 -0.35 26.40 9.34
C ARG A 118 -0.82 27.04 8.04
N TRP A 119 -1.95 26.58 7.51
CA TRP A 119 -2.55 27.18 6.30
C TRP A 119 -3.03 28.60 6.56
N LEU A 120 -3.73 28.85 7.67
CA LEU A 120 -4.17 30.18 8.05
C LEU A 120 -3.00 31.15 8.28
N GLU A 121 -1.90 30.69 8.89
CA GLU A 121 -0.66 31.46 9.05
C GLU A 121 -0.05 31.84 7.69
N CYS A 122 0.01 30.89 6.75
CA CYS A 122 0.45 31.15 5.38
C CYS A 122 -0.45 32.18 4.67
N LEU A 123 -1.77 32.05 4.79
CA LEU A 123 -2.73 33.01 4.20
C LEU A 123 -2.52 34.42 4.77
N LYS A 124 -2.38 34.54 6.09
CA LYS A 124 -2.10 35.82 6.77
C LYS A 124 -0.79 36.45 6.28
N SER A 125 0.27 35.67 6.11
CA SER A 125 1.56 36.16 5.59
C SER A 125 1.50 36.70 4.16
N LYS A 126 0.42 36.38 3.44
CA LYS A 126 0.17 36.81 2.05
C LYS A 126 -1.03 37.74 1.92
N GLU A 127 -1.60 38.22 3.04
CA GLU A 127 -2.80 39.06 3.05
C GLU A 127 -4.02 38.40 2.35
N MET A 128 -4.06 37.06 2.36
CA MET A 128 -5.14 36.26 1.76
C MET A 128 -6.09 35.74 2.84
N THR A 129 -7.31 35.37 2.43
CA THR A 129 -8.27 34.67 3.28
C THR A 129 -8.84 33.45 2.55
N ASN A 130 -9.19 32.41 3.31
CA ASN A 130 -9.90 31.25 2.79
C ASN A 130 -10.74 30.61 3.91
N PRO A 131 -12.08 30.66 3.83
CA PRO A 131 -12.96 30.08 4.86
C PRO A 131 -12.72 28.61 5.15
N ALA A 132 -12.17 27.84 4.20
CA ALA A 132 -11.84 26.44 4.41
C ALA A 132 -10.69 26.23 5.41
N ALA A 133 -9.79 27.21 5.57
CA ALA A 133 -8.73 27.14 6.58
C ALA A 133 -9.33 27.24 8.00
N ASP A 134 -10.22 28.22 8.19
CA ASP A 134 -10.94 28.42 9.46
C ASP A 134 -11.83 27.21 9.78
N GLU A 135 -12.53 26.67 8.79
CA GLU A 135 -13.39 25.50 8.99
C GLU A 135 -12.60 24.23 9.36
N ARG A 136 -11.41 24.03 8.77
CA ARG A 136 -10.51 22.93 9.18
C ARG A 136 -10.05 23.09 10.64
N ILE A 137 -9.75 24.32 11.06
CA ILE A 137 -9.39 24.60 12.46
C ILE A 137 -10.59 24.29 13.37
N ARG A 138 -11.79 24.78 13.03
CA ARG A 138 -13.01 24.59 13.81
C ARG A 138 -13.36 23.12 13.97
N ILE A 139 -13.55 22.39 12.86
CA ILE A 139 -13.89 20.95 12.87
C ILE A 139 -12.79 20.14 13.57
N GLY A 140 -11.53 20.42 13.26
CA GLY A 140 -10.39 19.71 13.86
C GLY A 140 -10.38 19.87 15.38
N LYS A 141 -10.61 21.09 15.89
CA LYS A 141 -10.69 21.37 17.32
C LYS A 141 -11.91 20.71 17.96
N GLU A 142 -13.11 20.94 17.44
CA GLU A 142 -14.36 20.42 18.01
C GLU A 142 -14.36 18.90 18.13
N LEU A 143 -13.93 18.20 17.08
CA LEU A 143 -13.86 16.73 17.11
C LEU A 143 -12.73 16.23 18.01
N THR A 144 -11.60 16.92 18.08
CA THR A 144 -10.52 16.56 19.02
C THR A 144 -10.98 16.71 20.47
N ASP A 145 -11.65 17.82 20.80
CA ASP A 145 -12.19 18.09 22.13
C ASP A 145 -13.29 17.08 22.51
N MET A 146 -14.17 16.74 21.56
CA MET A 146 -15.16 15.68 21.72
C MET A 146 -14.49 14.32 21.99
N PHE A 147 -13.52 13.90 21.17
CA PHE A 147 -12.81 12.63 21.36
C PHE A 147 -11.98 12.59 22.65
N ASN A 148 -11.41 13.71 23.08
CA ASN A 148 -10.73 13.80 24.37
C ASN A 148 -11.68 13.55 25.56
N ARG A 149 -12.94 14.01 25.45
CA ARG A 149 -13.97 13.76 26.48
C ARG A 149 -14.48 12.32 26.45
N LEU A 150 -14.71 11.78 25.26
CA LEU A 150 -15.22 10.41 25.08
C LEU A 150 -14.16 9.36 25.46
N TRP A 151 -12.90 9.59 25.09
CA TRP A 151 -11.81 8.63 25.25
C TRP A 151 -10.57 9.29 25.89
N PRO A 152 -10.65 9.65 27.19
CA PRO A 152 -9.59 10.40 27.86
C PRO A 152 -8.28 9.61 27.98
N ASN A 153 -8.36 8.28 28.08
CA ASN A 153 -7.23 7.39 28.32
C ASN A 153 -6.68 6.72 27.04
N THR A 154 -7.08 7.19 25.86
CA THR A 154 -6.64 6.61 24.59
C THR A 154 -5.21 7.03 24.28
N PRO A 155 -4.31 6.08 23.95
CA PRO A 155 -2.92 6.39 23.60
C PRO A 155 -2.82 7.22 22.32
N GLU A 156 -1.64 7.78 22.07
CA GLU A 156 -1.37 8.43 20.79
C GLU A 156 -1.20 7.39 19.67
N TYR A 157 -1.59 7.77 18.46
CA TYR A 157 -1.33 6.96 17.29
C TYR A 157 0.20 6.85 17.06
N PRO A 158 0.75 5.64 16.86
CA PRO A 158 2.20 5.40 16.87
C PRO A 158 2.97 6.07 15.72
N GLY A 159 2.28 6.50 14.65
CA GLY A 159 2.94 6.92 13.41
C GLY A 159 3.41 5.73 12.57
N THR A 160 3.74 5.96 11.31
CA THR A 160 3.87 4.88 10.31
C THR A 160 4.96 3.86 10.61
N LYS A 161 6.19 4.27 10.97
CA LYS A 161 7.25 3.31 11.29
C LYS A 161 6.84 2.41 12.47
N LYS A 162 6.42 3.04 13.56
CA LYS A 162 6.05 2.32 14.79
C LYS A 162 4.77 1.50 14.62
N LEU A 163 3.85 1.92 13.75
CA LEU A 163 2.68 1.13 13.32
C LEU A 163 3.13 -0.24 12.78
N PHE A 164 4.06 -0.25 11.82
CA PHE A 164 4.55 -1.50 11.21
C PHE A 164 5.28 -2.37 12.25
N GLU A 165 6.05 -1.78 13.16
CA GLU A 165 6.67 -2.52 14.27
C GLU A 165 5.61 -3.19 15.18
N VAL A 166 4.56 -2.45 15.57
CA VAL A 166 3.53 -2.94 16.50
C VAL A 166 2.76 -4.14 15.94
N ILE A 167 2.52 -4.17 14.62
CA ILE A 167 1.81 -5.27 13.95
C ILE A 167 2.74 -6.40 13.49
N GLY A 168 4.04 -6.33 13.81
CA GLY A 168 5.04 -7.35 13.42
C GLY A 168 5.48 -7.28 11.95
N TRP A 169 5.24 -6.15 11.27
CA TRP A 169 5.59 -5.92 9.86
C TRP A 169 6.83 -5.04 9.68
N GLU A 170 7.74 -4.99 10.66
CA GLU A 170 8.96 -4.17 10.59
C GLU A 170 9.82 -4.50 9.36
N THR A 171 9.98 -5.78 9.03
CA THR A 171 10.71 -6.18 7.81
C THR A 171 10.02 -5.69 6.54
N HIS A 172 8.70 -5.76 6.46
CA HIS A 172 7.93 -5.27 5.32
C HIS A 172 8.04 -3.75 5.17
N TYR A 173 8.13 -3.02 6.29
CA TYR A 173 8.36 -1.58 6.26
C TYR A 173 9.67 -1.25 5.53
N HIS A 174 10.75 -1.93 5.88
CA HIS A 174 12.07 -1.69 5.29
C HIS A 174 12.20 -2.24 3.87
N ALA A 175 11.65 -3.42 3.60
CA ALA A 175 11.82 -4.10 2.32
C ALA A 175 10.92 -3.55 1.21
N TYR A 176 9.73 -3.03 1.55
CA TYR A 176 8.71 -2.72 0.55
C TYR A 176 8.08 -1.34 0.70
N TYR A 177 7.78 -0.90 1.92
CA TYR A 177 7.09 0.39 2.12
C TYR A 177 8.03 1.60 1.94
N VAL A 178 9.21 1.57 2.55
CA VAL A 178 10.20 2.66 2.48
C VAL A 178 10.75 2.84 1.06
N PRO A 179 11.12 1.79 0.30
CA PRO A 179 11.60 1.97 -1.07
C PRO A 179 10.61 2.70 -1.99
N LEU A 180 9.30 2.52 -1.78
CA LEU A 180 8.25 3.21 -2.54
C LEU A 180 8.01 4.67 -2.12
N CYS A 181 8.80 5.22 -1.18
CA CYS A 181 8.61 6.57 -0.69
C CYS A 181 8.88 7.63 -1.78
N ASP A 182 9.92 7.42 -2.61
CA ASP A 182 10.23 8.33 -3.71
C ASP A 182 9.08 8.41 -4.73
N SER A 183 8.43 7.28 -5.03
CA SER A 183 7.25 7.20 -5.92
C SER A 183 6.03 8.01 -5.43
N ILE A 184 5.99 8.49 -4.17
CA ILE A 184 4.91 9.36 -3.67
C ILE A 184 5.31 10.84 -3.67
N HIS A 185 6.60 11.13 -3.54
CA HIS A 185 7.06 12.49 -3.26
C HIS A 185 7.67 13.17 -4.47
N THR A 186 8.49 12.46 -5.23
CA THR A 186 9.43 13.11 -6.15
C THR A 186 9.65 12.35 -7.44
N PHE A 187 9.54 11.02 -7.46
CA PHE A 187 10.02 10.17 -8.56
C PHE A 187 11.47 10.51 -8.95
N SER A 188 12.27 10.96 -7.98
CA SER A 188 13.61 11.46 -8.24
C SER A 188 14.57 10.36 -8.70
N ASP A 189 14.36 9.12 -8.26
CA ASP A 189 15.13 7.97 -8.73
C ASP A 189 14.84 7.67 -10.20
N ASP A 190 13.57 7.71 -10.61
CA ASP A 190 13.17 7.58 -12.01
C ASP A 190 13.78 8.70 -12.88
N MET A 191 13.74 9.94 -12.40
CA MET A 191 14.33 11.08 -13.12
C MET A 191 15.86 10.95 -13.21
N ALA A 192 16.53 10.50 -12.15
CA ALA A 192 17.96 10.24 -12.15
C ALA A 192 18.33 9.14 -13.16
N ASN A 193 17.51 8.08 -13.26
CA ASN A 193 17.67 7.02 -14.26
C ASN A 193 17.53 7.56 -15.68
N ILE A 194 16.53 8.41 -15.96
CA ILE A 194 16.32 9.02 -17.29
C ILE A 194 17.51 9.90 -17.70
N VAL A 195 18.01 10.74 -16.79
CA VAL A 195 19.17 11.61 -17.07
C VAL A 195 20.44 10.77 -17.31
N SER A 196 20.63 9.72 -16.51
CA SER A 196 21.77 8.80 -16.66
C SER A 196 21.71 8.07 -18.00
N LEU A 197 20.52 7.60 -18.40
CA LEU A 197 20.26 7.01 -19.71
C LEU A 197 20.60 7.99 -20.84
N TYR A 198 20.15 9.24 -20.75
CA TYR A 198 20.46 10.27 -21.75
C TYR A 198 21.96 10.47 -21.93
N ASN A 199 22.71 10.57 -20.82
CA ASN A 199 24.16 10.73 -20.86
C ASN A 199 24.87 9.51 -21.46
N ALA A 200 24.37 8.30 -21.18
CA ALA A 200 24.87 7.08 -21.79
C ALA A 200 24.64 7.06 -23.32
N ILE A 201 23.46 7.50 -23.80
CA ILE A 201 23.15 7.61 -25.24
C ILE A 201 24.15 8.50 -25.98
N GLN A 202 24.56 9.61 -25.37
CA GLN A 202 25.55 10.52 -25.97
C GLN A 202 26.93 9.86 -26.12
N SER A 203 27.21 8.84 -25.32
CA SER A 203 28.52 8.17 -25.26
C SER A 203 28.57 6.89 -26.12
N ASP A 204 27.52 6.06 -26.10
CA ASP A 204 27.38 4.85 -26.91
C ASP A 204 25.90 4.49 -27.15
N LYS A 205 25.49 4.48 -28.42
CA LYS A 205 24.11 4.19 -28.82
C LYS A 205 23.68 2.75 -28.56
N THR A 206 24.59 1.77 -28.67
CA THR A 206 24.23 0.36 -28.51
C THR A 206 23.98 0.02 -27.05
N THR A 207 24.92 0.39 -26.17
CA THR A 207 24.77 0.25 -24.71
C THR A 207 23.51 0.94 -24.21
N ALA A 208 23.15 2.09 -24.78
CA ALA A 208 21.98 2.83 -24.34
C ALA A 208 20.62 2.20 -24.73
N ILE A 209 20.53 1.55 -25.89
CA ILE A 209 19.32 0.80 -26.28
C ILE A 209 19.12 -0.37 -25.32
N GLU A 210 20.20 -1.10 -25.03
CA GLU A 210 20.17 -2.22 -24.08
C GLU A 210 19.72 -1.72 -22.70
N LEU A 211 20.35 -0.67 -22.18
CA LEU A 211 20.01 -0.10 -20.86
C LEU A 211 18.55 0.38 -20.79
N THR A 212 18.04 1.00 -21.87
CA THR A 212 16.63 1.43 -21.94
C THR A 212 15.66 0.24 -21.87
N LEU A 213 15.98 -0.86 -22.56
CA LEU A 213 15.17 -2.07 -22.52
C LEU A 213 15.21 -2.72 -21.13
N ALA A 214 16.38 -2.78 -20.49
CA ALA A 214 16.52 -3.28 -19.13
C ALA A 214 15.67 -2.50 -18.13
N VAL A 215 15.76 -1.17 -18.13
CA VAL A 215 14.98 -0.32 -17.23
C VAL A 215 13.48 -0.50 -17.45
N LYS A 216 13.02 -0.57 -18.71
CA LYS A 216 11.60 -0.81 -19.00
C LYS A 216 11.11 -2.15 -18.47
N GLN A 217 11.91 -3.21 -18.61
CA GLN A 217 11.54 -4.54 -18.13
C GLN A 217 11.64 -4.62 -16.60
N GLU A 218 12.58 -3.91 -15.99
CA GLU A 218 12.68 -3.82 -14.52
C GLU A 218 11.49 -3.09 -13.92
N ASN A 219 11.06 -1.96 -14.50
CA ASN A 219 9.89 -1.24 -14.04
C ASN A 219 8.62 -2.11 -14.15
N LYS A 220 8.49 -2.91 -15.20
CA LYS A 220 7.39 -3.88 -15.33
C LYS A 220 7.45 -4.94 -14.23
N ARG A 221 8.63 -5.53 -14.01
CA ARG A 221 8.85 -6.58 -12.99
C ARG A 221 8.55 -6.05 -11.60
N LEU A 222 9.12 -4.91 -11.24
CA LEU A 222 8.93 -4.24 -9.95
C LEU A 222 7.47 -3.83 -9.74
N ALA A 223 6.78 -3.31 -10.77
CA ALA A 223 5.37 -2.97 -10.65
C ALA A 223 4.51 -4.19 -10.29
N ILE A 224 4.73 -5.35 -10.93
CA ILE A 224 4.02 -6.59 -10.56
C ILE A 224 4.39 -7.01 -9.14
N TYR A 225 5.69 -7.03 -8.83
CA TYR A 225 6.21 -7.45 -7.53
C TYR A 225 5.62 -6.62 -6.38
N ASN A 226 5.66 -5.31 -6.51
CA ASN A 226 5.15 -4.36 -5.55
C ASN A 226 3.63 -4.55 -5.34
N VAL A 227 2.87 -4.67 -6.43
CA VAL A 227 1.41 -4.91 -6.34
C VAL A 227 1.12 -6.24 -5.65
N VAL A 228 1.81 -7.33 -5.99
CA VAL A 228 1.53 -8.63 -5.35
C VAL A 228 1.85 -8.62 -3.85
N ILE A 229 2.92 -7.92 -3.43
CA ILE A 229 3.23 -7.72 -2.01
C ILE A 229 2.10 -6.96 -1.31
N ALA A 230 1.61 -5.86 -1.89
CA ALA A 230 0.50 -5.10 -1.30
C ALA A 230 -0.79 -5.92 -1.19
N ILE A 231 -1.10 -6.74 -2.20
CA ILE A 231 -2.24 -7.68 -2.16
C ILE A 231 -2.04 -8.75 -1.10
N GLY A 232 -0.81 -9.25 -0.94
CA GLY A 232 -0.43 -10.18 0.14
C GLY A 232 -0.66 -9.58 1.52
N LEU A 233 -0.14 -8.37 1.77
CA LEU A 233 -0.33 -7.65 3.03
C LEU A 233 -1.81 -7.34 3.29
N ARG A 234 -2.59 -6.99 2.26
CA ARG A 234 -4.05 -6.86 2.38
C ARG A 234 -4.71 -8.18 2.79
N CYS A 235 -4.31 -9.30 2.20
CA CYS A 235 -4.81 -10.63 2.54
C CYS A 235 -4.46 -10.98 4.00
N GLU A 236 -3.23 -10.71 4.42
CA GLU A 236 -2.77 -10.94 5.78
C GLU A 236 -3.53 -10.07 6.80
N ALA A 237 -3.75 -8.78 6.51
CA ALA A 237 -4.56 -7.91 7.35
C ALA A 237 -6.00 -8.44 7.52
N LEU A 238 -6.65 -8.89 6.43
CA LEU A 238 -7.97 -9.54 6.48
C LEU A 238 -7.97 -10.77 7.41
N VAL A 239 -6.99 -11.65 7.23
CA VAL A 239 -6.88 -12.88 8.02
C VAL A 239 -6.67 -12.54 9.50
N ASN A 240 -5.83 -11.55 9.80
CA ASN A 240 -5.57 -11.15 11.16
C ASN A 240 -6.77 -10.48 11.85
N VAL A 241 -7.61 -9.74 11.12
CA VAL A 241 -8.89 -9.23 11.63
C VAL A 241 -9.78 -10.38 12.10
N PHE A 242 -9.88 -11.46 11.32
CA PHE A 242 -10.70 -12.60 11.72
C PHE A 242 -10.04 -13.47 12.79
N ASN A 243 -8.71 -13.55 12.79
CA ASN A 243 -7.96 -14.24 13.83
C ASN A 243 -8.12 -13.55 15.19
N SER A 244 -8.12 -12.21 15.25
CA SER A 244 -8.34 -11.48 16.51
C SER A 244 -9.75 -11.69 17.08
N LEU A 245 -10.71 -12.05 16.23
CA LEU A 245 -12.06 -12.47 16.59
C LEU A 245 -12.19 -13.97 16.92
N GLY A 246 -11.11 -14.76 16.82
CA GLY A 246 -11.10 -16.19 17.11
C GLY A 246 -11.55 -17.09 15.95
N TYR A 247 -11.77 -16.55 14.74
CA TYR A 247 -12.23 -17.30 13.57
C TYR A 247 -11.07 -17.94 12.79
N ARG A 248 -10.46 -18.98 13.38
CA ARG A 248 -9.32 -19.71 12.79
C ARG A 248 -9.68 -20.52 11.53
N ASP A 249 -10.96 -20.83 11.34
CA ASP A 249 -11.47 -21.46 10.12
C ASP A 249 -11.13 -20.63 8.87
N ILE A 250 -11.17 -19.30 9.00
CA ILE A 250 -10.89 -18.38 7.90
C ILE A 250 -9.42 -18.44 7.48
N ILE A 251 -8.48 -18.65 8.41
CA ILE A 251 -7.05 -18.85 8.07
C ILE A 251 -6.91 -20.05 7.13
N THR A 252 -7.59 -21.15 7.44
CA THR A 252 -7.55 -22.38 6.63
C THR A 252 -8.20 -22.14 5.25
N GLU A 253 -9.32 -21.41 5.19
CA GLU A 253 -9.95 -21.04 3.92
C GLU A 253 -9.09 -20.13 3.03
N MET A 254 -8.23 -19.30 3.65
CA MET A 254 -7.38 -18.32 2.97
C MET A 254 -5.97 -18.86 2.65
N ALA A 255 -5.55 -19.97 3.27
CA ALA A 255 -4.22 -20.56 3.06
C ALA A 255 -3.85 -20.76 1.58
N PRO A 256 -4.73 -21.33 0.70
CA PRO A 256 -4.38 -21.48 -0.71
C PRO A 256 -4.14 -20.14 -1.42
N THR A 257 -4.78 -19.06 -0.98
CA THR A 257 -4.58 -17.71 -1.53
C THR A 257 -3.26 -17.11 -1.07
N ILE A 258 -2.91 -17.31 0.20
CA ILE A 258 -1.61 -16.91 0.74
C ILE A 258 -0.49 -17.66 0.00
N ASP A 259 -0.65 -18.96 -0.20
CA ASP A 259 0.32 -19.77 -0.95
C ASP A 259 0.46 -19.29 -2.40
N ALA A 260 -0.64 -18.98 -3.08
CA ALA A 260 -0.61 -18.46 -4.45
C ALA A 260 0.11 -17.09 -4.54
N VAL A 261 -0.10 -16.20 -3.56
CA VAL A 261 0.62 -14.92 -3.47
C VAL A 261 2.11 -15.16 -3.24
N ASN A 262 2.47 -16.02 -2.28
CA ASN A 262 3.85 -16.33 -1.95
C ASN A 262 4.60 -16.97 -3.13
N GLN A 263 3.96 -17.83 -3.91
CA GLN A 263 4.55 -18.41 -5.12
C GLN A 263 4.89 -17.35 -6.16
N ILE A 264 4.05 -16.32 -6.31
CA ILE A 264 4.36 -15.19 -7.20
C ILE A 264 5.54 -14.40 -6.64
N ILE A 265 5.53 -14.06 -5.35
CA ILE A 265 6.62 -13.31 -4.69
C ILE A 265 7.97 -14.04 -4.85
N ILE A 266 8.04 -15.32 -4.48
CA ILE A 266 9.26 -16.13 -4.55
C ILE A 266 9.81 -16.17 -5.98
N ARG A 267 8.94 -16.35 -6.99
CA ARG A 267 9.36 -16.35 -8.39
C ARG A 267 10.01 -15.02 -8.83
N TYR A 268 9.60 -13.91 -8.22
CA TYR A 268 10.15 -12.58 -8.48
C TYR A 268 11.39 -12.26 -7.63
N ASP A 269 11.51 -12.84 -6.44
CA ASP A 269 12.71 -12.77 -5.58
C ASP A 269 13.88 -13.58 -6.16
N ASP A 270 13.61 -14.80 -6.61
CA ASP A 270 14.59 -15.72 -7.20
C ASP A 270 15.00 -15.31 -8.64
N PHE A 271 14.62 -14.10 -9.07
CA PHE A 271 14.88 -13.61 -10.42
C PHE A 271 16.37 -13.36 -10.66
N GLU A 272 16.93 -14.06 -11.65
CA GLU A 272 18.28 -13.80 -12.14
C GLU A 272 18.30 -12.53 -13.00
N HIS A 273 18.75 -11.42 -12.39
CA HIS A 273 18.72 -10.07 -12.98
C HIS A 273 19.49 -9.96 -14.30
N SER A 274 20.47 -10.84 -14.55
CA SER A 274 21.22 -10.93 -15.81
C SER A 274 20.33 -11.23 -17.03
N ARG A 275 19.09 -11.71 -16.81
CA ARG A 275 18.19 -12.21 -17.85
C ARG A 275 17.10 -11.23 -18.27
N ILE A 276 17.09 -10.02 -17.68
CA ILE A 276 16.02 -9.04 -17.87
C ILE A 276 15.83 -8.59 -19.31
N PHE A 277 16.91 -8.58 -20.10
CA PHE A 277 16.90 -8.23 -21.52
C PHE A 277 16.14 -9.24 -22.40
N TYR A 278 15.91 -10.47 -21.92
CA TYR A 278 15.26 -11.54 -22.69
C TYR A 278 13.74 -11.62 -22.43
N CYS A 279 13.22 -10.74 -21.59
CA CYS A 279 11.79 -10.59 -21.36
C CYS A 279 11.22 -9.61 -22.40
N GLN A 280 10.33 -10.09 -23.27
CA GLN A 280 9.58 -9.27 -24.23
C GLN A 280 8.19 -8.98 -23.67
#